data_AF-I6ZUP6-F1
#
_entry.id   AF-I6ZUP6-F1
#
_cell.length_a   1.000
_cell.length_b   1.000
_cell.length_c   1.000
_cell.angle_alpha   90.00
_cell.angle_beta   90.00
_cell.angle_gamma   90.00
#
_symmetry.space_group_name_H-M   'P 1'
#
loop_
_entity.id
_entity.type
_entity.pdbx_description
1 polymer ?
#
loop_
_entity_poly.entity_id
_entity_poly.type
_entity_poly.pdbx_seq_one_letter_code
_entity_poly.pdbx_strand_id
1 'polypeptide(L)'
;MKAKIFPLLAALFYLSWMCGILSDLLISFQLFEPKGLVLKEIFAQTDLTAGLLLFAPAITLKLISYPLLLISIVFYLIFIKPQLKKEGWLLIILLLIIITAPFNIYLLFKDYRLLMEIINLRPAAETIALIRERFIVLDGFPLINLFVYLGMLFIAIIKPLQKTT
;
A
#
# COMPACT_ATOMS: atom_id res chain seq x y z
N MET A 1 28.97 -3.56 -7.12
CA MET A 1 28.17 -3.66 -5.87
C MET A 1 27.09 -2.57 -5.77
N LYS A 2 27.39 -1.28 -6.00
CA LYS A 2 26.44 -0.14 -5.91
C LYS A 2 25.18 -0.24 -6.80
N ALA A 3 25.24 -0.94 -7.94
CA ALA A 3 24.09 -1.06 -8.85
C ALA A 3 22.99 -2.03 -8.40
N LYS A 4 23.26 -2.93 -7.43
CA LYS A 4 22.25 -3.93 -6.99
C LYS A 4 21.49 -3.52 -5.72
N ILE A 5 21.95 -2.51 -5.00
CA ILE A 5 21.35 -2.10 -3.71
C ILE A 5 20.01 -1.37 -3.91
N PHE A 6 19.92 -0.45 -4.86
CA PHE A 6 18.69 0.31 -5.13
C PHE A 6 17.51 -0.56 -5.56
N PRO A 7 17.65 -1.50 -6.52
CA PRO A 7 16.54 -2.38 -6.87
C PRO A 7 16.18 -3.35 -5.74
N LEU A 8 17.16 -3.77 -4.92
CA LEU A 8 16.89 -4.58 -3.72
C LEU A 8 16.07 -3.81 -2.69
N LEU A 9 16.46 -2.57 -2.38
CA LEU A 9 15.72 -1.68 -1.48
C LEU A 9 14.31 -1.41 -1.99
N ALA A 10 14.17 -1.10 -3.29
CA ALA A 10 12.86 -0.93 -3.91
C ALA A 10 11.99 -2.18 -3.73
N ALA A 11 12.53 -3.38 -3.97
CA ALA A 11 11.80 -4.63 -3.76
C ALA A 11 11.38 -4.83 -2.29
N LEU A 12 12.27 -4.55 -1.33
CA LEU A 12 11.97 -4.68 0.09
C LEU A 12 10.85 -3.73 0.55
N PHE A 13 10.95 -2.45 0.17
CA PHE A 13 9.92 -1.46 0.52
C PHE A 13 8.60 -1.77 -0.16
N TYR A 14 8.66 -2.24 -1.41
CA TYR A 14 7.48 -2.67 -2.13
C TYR A 14 6.76 -3.86 -1.45
N LEU A 15 7.49 -4.91 -1.07
CA LEU A 15 6.91 -6.04 -0.34
C LEU A 15 6.36 -5.63 1.03
N SER A 16 7.08 -4.77 1.75
CA SER A 16 6.66 -4.25 3.05
C SER A 16 5.35 -3.46 2.92
N TRP A 17 5.24 -2.62 1.91
CA TRP A 17 4.04 -1.85 1.61
C TRP A 17 2.85 -2.75 1.27
N MET A 18 3.08 -3.77 0.41
CA MET A 18 2.05 -4.77 0.09
C MET A 18 1.55 -5.53 1.32
N CYS A 19 2.45 -5.95 2.21
CA CYS A 19 2.06 -6.57 3.48
C CYS A 19 1.19 -5.63 4.31
N GLY A 20 1.51 -4.34 4.36
CA GLY A 20 0.69 -3.34 5.04
C GLY A 20 -0.73 -3.24 4.47
N ILE A 21 -0.89 -3.29 3.15
CA ILE A 21 -2.20 -3.32 2.48
C ILE A 21 -2.98 -4.59 2.84
N LEU A 22 -2.33 -5.75 2.76
CA LEU A 22 -2.97 -7.03 3.05
C LEU A 22 -3.43 -7.12 4.51
N SER A 23 -2.57 -6.72 5.46
CA SER A 23 -2.92 -6.70 6.89
C SER A 23 -4.13 -5.80 7.16
N ASP A 24 -4.13 -4.59 6.61
CA ASP A 24 -5.21 -3.63 6.75
C ASP A 24 -6.55 -4.15 6.18
N LEU A 25 -6.50 -4.84 5.03
CA LEU A 25 -7.66 -5.50 4.45
C LEU A 25 -8.19 -6.64 5.36
N LEU A 26 -7.28 -7.48 5.88
CA LEU A 26 -7.63 -8.59 6.76
C LEU A 26 -8.25 -8.11 8.09
N ILE A 27 -7.64 -7.11 8.73
CA ILE A 27 -8.17 -6.51 9.97
C ILE A 27 -9.57 -5.91 9.71
N SER A 28 -9.74 -5.25 8.57
CA SER A 28 -11.03 -4.67 8.19
C SER A 28 -12.11 -5.73 8.00
N PHE A 29 -11.80 -6.86 7.36
CA PHE A 29 -12.75 -7.98 7.23
C PHE A 29 -13.04 -8.69 8.55
N GLN A 30 -12.16 -8.59 9.54
CA GLN A 30 -12.44 -9.10 10.88
C GLN A 30 -13.46 -8.22 11.61
N LEU A 31 -13.32 -6.90 11.52
CA LEU A 31 -14.12 -5.93 12.29
C LEU A 31 -15.43 -5.53 11.63
N PHE A 32 -15.48 -5.50 10.30
CA PHE A 32 -16.62 -5.00 9.54
C PHE A 32 -17.29 -6.12 8.73
N GLU A 33 -18.61 -6.01 8.61
CA GLU A 33 -19.38 -6.77 7.63
C GLU A 33 -19.00 -6.31 6.21
N PRO A 34 -18.76 -7.25 5.27
CA PRO A 34 -18.43 -6.89 3.89
C PRO A 34 -19.50 -6.02 3.23
N LYS A 35 -20.76 -6.24 3.61
CA LYS A 35 -21.90 -5.48 3.10
C LYS A 35 -22.12 -4.22 3.95
N GLY A 36 -21.77 -3.07 3.38
CA GLY A 36 -22.02 -1.76 4.01
C GLY A 36 -21.00 -1.31 5.06
N LEU A 37 -19.93 -2.09 5.28
CA LEU A 37 -18.85 -1.76 6.23
C LEU A 37 -19.37 -1.43 7.64
N VAL A 38 -20.45 -2.11 8.03
CA VAL A 38 -21.04 -1.99 9.36
C VAL A 38 -20.20 -2.81 10.33
N LEU A 39 -20.02 -2.32 11.56
CA LEU A 39 -19.28 -3.08 12.57
C LEU A 39 -20.05 -4.36 12.88
N LYS A 40 -19.36 -5.51 13.00
CA LYS A 40 -20.03 -6.78 13.34
C LYS A 40 -20.70 -6.70 14.70
N GLU A 41 -21.86 -7.35 14.85
CA GLU A 41 -22.67 -7.30 16.09
C GLU A 41 -21.92 -7.78 17.33
N ILE A 42 -20.97 -8.73 17.16
CA ILE A 42 -20.10 -9.22 18.24
C ILE A 42 -19.29 -8.10 18.92
N PHE A 43 -19.13 -6.96 18.26
CA PHE A 43 -18.42 -5.81 18.79
C PHE A 43 -19.33 -4.66 19.26
N ALA A 44 -20.65 -4.83 19.24
CA ALA A 44 -21.60 -3.76 19.57
C ALA A 44 -21.55 -3.31 21.04
N GLN A 45 -21.07 -4.16 21.96
CA GLN A 45 -20.99 -3.89 23.40
C GLN A 45 -19.57 -4.03 23.96
N THR A 46 -18.55 -4.15 23.12
CA THR A 46 -17.16 -4.31 23.56
C THR A 46 -16.35 -3.03 23.35
N ASP A 47 -15.32 -2.86 24.16
CA ASP A 47 -14.34 -1.79 23.93
C ASP A 47 -13.55 -2.08 22.65
N LEU A 48 -13.77 -1.25 21.64
CA LEU A 48 -13.15 -1.36 20.32
C LEU A 48 -11.71 -0.86 20.28
N THR A 49 -11.22 -0.22 21.36
CA THR A 49 -9.90 0.40 21.40
C THR A 49 -8.80 -0.59 21.01
N ALA A 50 -8.82 -1.80 21.59
CA ALA A 50 -7.84 -2.84 21.28
C ALA A 50 -7.90 -3.29 19.81
N GLY A 51 -9.11 -3.44 19.25
CA GLY A 51 -9.31 -3.80 17.84
C GLY A 51 -8.85 -2.71 16.88
N LEU A 52 -9.10 -1.44 17.22
CA LEU A 52 -8.66 -0.29 16.43
C LEU A 52 -7.14 -0.09 16.48
N LEU A 53 -6.50 -0.39 17.61
CA LEU A 53 -5.03 -0.35 17.73
C LEU A 53 -4.32 -1.36 16.81
N LEU A 54 -5.00 -2.43 16.37
CA LEU A 54 -4.44 -3.39 15.40
C LEU A 54 -4.15 -2.75 14.04
N PHE A 55 -4.85 -1.67 13.66
CA PHE A 55 -4.59 -0.94 12.42
C PHE A 55 -3.29 -0.14 12.45
N ALA A 56 -2.85 0.32 13.63
CA ALA A 56 -1.69 1.20 13.77
C ALA A 56 -0.41 0.64 13.12
N PRO A 57 0.02 -0.61 13.37
CA PRO A 57 1.22 -1.17 12.74
C PRO A 57 1.07 -1.30 11.22
N ALA A 58 -0.09 -1.74 10.72
CA ALA A 58 -0.34 -1.89 9.28
C ALA A 58 -0.31 -0.54 8.55
N ILE A 59 -0.92 0.48 9.14
CA ILE A 59 -0.92 1.85 8.62
C ILE A 59 0.48 2.45 8.64
N THR A 60 1.18 2.33 9.77
CA THR A 60 2.55 2.83 9.92
C THR A 60 3.49 2.22 8.89
N LEU A 61 3.37 0.90 8.68
CA LEU A 61 4.15 0.21 7.67
C LEU A 61 3.90 0.80 6.28
N LYS A 62 2.64 1.05 5.90
CA LYS A 62 2.31 1.68 4.60
C LYS A 62 2.87 3.11 4.49
N LEU A 63 2.70 3.93 5.52
CA LEU A 63 3.16 5.33 5.58
C LEU A 63 4.66 5.47 5.40
N ILE A 64 5.45 4.53 5.90
CA ILE A 64 6.91 4.56 5.79
C ILE A 64 7.37 3.90 4.49
N SER A 65 6.84 2.72 4.17
CA SER A 65 7.34 1.91 3.06
C SER A 65 7.05 2.50 1.69
N TYR A 66 5.87 3.13 1.47
CA TYR A 66 5.54 3.67 0.15
C TYR A 66 6.41 4.87 -0.26
N PRO A 67 6.63 5.89 0.60
CA PRO A 67 7.55 6.97 0.25
C PRO A 67 8.98 6.45 0.02
N LEU A 68 9.45 5.50 0.83
CA LEU A 68 10.77 4.89 0.65
C LEU A 68 10.88 4.09 -0.65
N LEU A 69 9.81 3.44 -1.09
CA LEU A 69 9.70 2.81 -2.40
C LEU A 69 9.90 3.84 -3.52
N LEU A 70 9.13 4.95 -3.48
CA LEU A 70 9.23 6.02 -4.49
C LEU A 70 10.65 6.62 -4.52
N ILE A 71 11.22 6.93 -3.36
CA ILE A 71 12.59 7.45 -3.24
C ILE A 71 13.61 6.46 -3.83
N SER A 72 13.48 5.17 -3.52
CA SER A 72 14.38 4.13 -4.04
C SER A 72 14.30 3.99 -5.55
N ILE A 73 13.09 4.12 -6.13
CA ILE A 73 12.89 4.09 -7.58
C ILE A 73 13.51 5.33 -8.24
N VAL A 74 13.31 6.51 -7.68
CA VAL A 74 13.91 7.75 -8.19
C VAL A 74 15.44 7.64 -8.18
N PHE A 75 16.03 7.17 -7.07
CA PHE A 75 17.47 6.94 -7.00
C PHE A 75 17.96 5.88 -7.98
N TYR A 76 17.22 4.79 -8.14
CA TYR A 76 17.52 3.77 -9.15
C TYR A 76 17.59 4.39 -10.56
N LEU A 77 16.63 5.21 -10.94
CA LEU A 77 16.60 5.86 -12.26
C LEU A 77 17.75 6.84 -12.47
N ILE A 78 18.08 7.66 -11.45
CA ILE A 78 19.14 8.68 -11.53
C ILE A 78 20.53 8.05 -11.59
N PHE A 79 20.82 7.08 -10.71
CA PHE A 79 22.17 6.53 -10.55
C PHE A 79 22.47 5.38 -11.50
N ILE A 80 21.49 4.52 -11.79
CA ILE A 80 21.71 3.33 -12.62
C ILE A 80 21.48 3.64 -14.09
N LYS A 81 20.65 4.64 -14.40
CA LYS A 81 20.31 5.06 -15.77
C LYS A 81 19.98 3.84 -16.65
N PRO A 82 19.02 2.99 -16.23
CA PRO A 82 18.70 1.78 -16.96
C PRO A 82 18.33 2.12 -18.40
N GLN A 83 18.79 1.31 -19.35
CA GLN A 83 18.38 1.43 -20.75
C GLN A 83 16.94 0.92 -20.89
N LEU A 84 15.95 1.75 -20.55
CA LEU A 84 14.53 1.38 -20.53
C LEU A 84 14.03 0.83 -21.88
N LYS A 85 14.67 1.21 -22.99
CA LYS A 85 14.40 0.66 -24.34
C LYS A 85 14.78 -0.82 -24.51
N LYS A 86 15.67 -1.35 -23.65
CA LYS A 86 16.09 -2.76 -23.64
C LYS A 86 15.37 -3.56 -22.55
N GLU A 87 14.96 -2.90 -21.48
CA GLU A 87 14.28 -3.50 -20.33
C GLU A 87 12.79 -3.12 -20.34
N GLY A 88 12.03 -3.62 -21.33
CA GLY A 88 10.62 -3.25 -21.52
C GLY A 88 9.73 -3.55 -20.31
N TRP A 89 9.96 -4.67 -19.61
CA TRP A 89 9.28 -5.01 -18.35
C TRP A 89 9.46 -3.93 -17.27
N LEU A 90 10.65 -3.36 -17.15
CA LEU A 90 10.96 -2.34 -16.15
C LEU A 90 10.21 -1.04 -16.47
N LEU A 91 10.11 -0.69 -17.76
CA LEU A 91 9.30 0.46 -18.20
C LEU A 91 7.83 0.28 -17.82
N ILE A 92 7.26 -0.92 -18.00
CA ILE A 92 5.87 -1.21 -17.62
C ILE A 92 5.68 -1.03 -16.12
N ILE A 93 6.57 -1.59 -15.29
CA ILE A 93 6.50 -1.43 -13.82
C ILE A 93 6.55 0.06 -13.43
N LEU A 94 7.45 0.84 -14.03
CA LEU A 94 7.56 2.28 -13.75
C LEU A 94 6.29 3.04 -14.13
N LEU A 95 5.72 2.75 -15.29
CA LEU A 95 4.46 3.37 -15.73
C LEU A 95 3.32 3.06 -14.76
N LEU A 96 3.19 1.79 -14.34
CA LEU A 96 2.17 1.39 -13.37
C LEU A 96 2.33 2.15 -12.06
N ILE A 97 3.55 2.26 -11.54
CA ILE A 97 3.82 3.00 -10.30
C ILE A 97 3.50 4.49 -10.45
N ILE A 98 3.86 5.11 -11.58
CA ILE A 98 3.59 6.54 -11.83
C ILE A 98 2.08 6.79 -11.91
N ILE A 99 1.34 5.93 -12.61
CA ILE A 99 -0.12 6.06 -12.79
C ILE A 99 -0.84 5.86 -11.45
N THR A 100 -0.41 4.91 -10.62
CA THR A 100 -1.05 4.63 -9.33
C THR A 100 -0.56 5.53 -8.20
N ALA A 101 0.58 6.21 -8.35
CA ALA A 101 1.17 7.11 -7.35
C ALA A 101 0.23 8.17 -6.78
N PRO A 102 -0.49 8.99 -7.58
CA PRO A 102 -1.36 10.02 -7.02
C PRO A 102 -2.46 9.46 -6.12
N PHE A 103 -3.04 8.32 -6.50
CA PHE A 103 -4.06 7.64 -5.70
C PHE A 103 -3.50 7.07 -4.41
N ASN A 104 -2.34 6.43 -4.47
CA ASN A 104 -1.67 5.89 -3.28
C ASN A 104 -1.24 7.01 -2.32
N ILE A 105 -0.70 8.12 -2.84
CA ILE A 105 -0.36 9.30 -2.02
C ILE A 105 -1.60 9.86 -1.34
N TYR A 106 -2.72 9.99 -2.06
CA TYR A 106 -3.98 10.43 -1.49
C TYR A 106 -4.46 9.50 -0.36
N LEU A 107 -4.40 8.19 -0.56
CA LEU A 107 -4.74 7.21 0.47
C LEU A 107 -3.80 7.28 1.68
N LEU A 108 -2.51 7.57 1.48
CA LEU A 108 -1.57 7.77 2.58
C LEU A 108 -1.92 8.98 3.45
N PHE A 109 -2.46 10.06 2.87
CA PHE A 109 -2.96 11.18 3.67
C PHE A 109 -4.14 10.77 4.57
N LYS A 110 -5.05 9.94 4.07
CA LYS A 110 -6.16 9.39 4.86
C LYS A 110 -5.64 8.44 5.96
N ASP A 111 -4.69 7.58 5.60
CA ASP A 111 -4.00 6.67 6.52
C ASP A 111 -3.29 7.44 7.65
N TYR A 112 -2.62 8.56 7.33
CA TYR A 112 -1.98 9.41 8.34
C TYR A 112 -3.00 9.99 9.33
N ARG A 113 -4.11 10.52 8.83
CA ARG A 113 -5.19 11.04 9.70
C ARG A 113 -5.74 9.94 10.60
N LEU A 114 -6.02 8.77 10.03
CA LEU A 114 -6.52 7.62 10.78
C LEU A 114 -5.52 7.17 11.87
N LEU A 115 -4.23 7.11 11.55
CA LEU A 115 -3.20 6.75 12.52
C LEU A 115 -3.16 7.73 13.71
N MET A 116 -3.27 9.03 13.43
CA MET A 116 -3.28 10.06 14.48
C MET A 116 -4.50 9.91 15.39
N GLU A 117 -5.69 9.57 14.88
CA GLU A 117 -6.85 9.30 15.73
C GLU A 117 -6.64 8.06 16.61
N ILE A 118 -6.05 6.99 16.04
CA ILE A 118 -5.77 5.75 16.77
C ILE A 118 -4.74 5.98 17.89
N ILE A 119 -3.63 6.67 17.60
CA ILE A 119 -2.56 6.92 18.58
C ILE A 119 -3.04 7.85 19.70
N ASN A 120 -3.89 8.83 19.39
CA ASN A 120 -4.44 9.75 20.39
C ASN A 120 -5.62 9.15 21.18
N LEU A 121 -5.94 7.86 20.98
CA LEU A 121 -7.03 7.15 21.64
C LEU A 121 -8.36 7.90 21.56
N ARG A 122 -8.65 8.46 20.38
CA ARG A 122 -9.89 9.20 20.12
C ARG A 122 -11.11 8.26 20.12
N PRO A 123 -12.32 8.80 20.33
CA PRO A 123 -13.53 7.98 20.43
C PRO A 123 -13.68 7.04 19.23
N ALA A 124 -14.00 5.77 19.50
CA ALA A 124 -14.09 4.74 18.48
C ALA A 124 -15.03 5.12 17.32
N ALA A 125 -16.09 5.88 17.59
CA ALA A 125 -17.03 6.35 16.57
C ALA A 125 -16.37 7.22 15.48
N GLU A 126 -15.48 8.13 15.87
CA GLU A 126 -14.76 9.01 14.92
C GLU A 126 -13.76 8.20 14.08
N THR A 127 -13.02 7.31 14.74
CA THR A 127 -12.06 6.41 14.07
C THR A 127 -12.75 5.48 13.08
N ILE A 128 -13.89 4.90 13.44
CA ILE A 128 -14.69 4.03 12.55
C ILE A 128 -15.21 4.83 11.35
N ALA A 129 -15.65 6.08 11.55
CA ALA A 129 -16.10 6.92 10.45
C ALA A 129 -14.97 7.16 9.44
N LEU A 130 -13.74 7.41 9.90
CA LEU A 130 -12.57 7.55 9.03
C LEU A 130 -12.20 6.25 8.31
N ILE A 131 -12.29 5.11 8.97
CA ILE A 131 -12.07 3.81 8.33
C ILE A 131 -13.09 3.61 7.20
N ARG A 132 -14.38 3.86 7.47
CA ARG A 132 -15.43 3.76 6.44
C ARG A 132 -15.20 4.73 5.29
N GLU A 133 -14.91 6.00 5.59
CA GLU A 133 -14.62 7.01 4.59
C GLU A 133 -13.48 6.54 3.68
N ARG A 134 -12.41 6.01 4.26
CA ARG A 134 -11.25 5.49 3.52
C ARG A 134 -11.61 4.35 2.56
N PHE A 135 -12.48 3.42 2.95
CA PHE A 135 -12.87 2.29 2.09
C PHE A 135 -13.85 2.70 0.99
N ILE A 136 -14.70 3.69 1.24
CA ILE A 136 -15.66 4.22 0.26
C ILE A 136 -14.96 5.14 -0.74
N VAL A 137 -13.98 5.92 -0.28
CA VAL A 137 -13.23 6.83 -1.13
C VAL A 137 -12.31 6.03 -2.03
N LEU A 138 -12.46 6.22 -3.35
CA LEU A 138 -11.82 5.39 -4.37
C LEU A 138 -12.24 3.92 -4.25
N ASP A 139 -13.53 3.66 -4.04
CA ASP A 139 -14.08 2.29 -4.00
C ASP A 139 -13.58 1.45 -5.19
N GLY A 140 -13.23 0.19 -4.91
CA GLY A 140 -12.58 -0.72 -5.87
C GLY A 140 -11.09 -0.45 -6.12
N PHE A 141 -10.57 0.76 -5.89
CA PHE A 141 -9.14 1.05 -6.09
C PHE A 141 -8.24 0.18 -5.23
N PRO A 142 -8.47 -0.07 -3.92
CA PRO A 142 -7.59 -0.95 -3.14
C PRO A 142 -7.42 -2.35 -3.76
N LEU A 143 -8.49 -2.91 -4.34
CA LEU A 143 -8.45 -4.21 -5.04
C LEU A 143 -7.72 -4.12 -6.37
N ILE A 144 -8.02 -3.10 -7.20
CA ILE A 144 -7.31 -2.86 -8.47
C ILE A 144 -5.81 -2.70 -8.19
N ASN A 145 -5.47 -1.90 -7.19
CA ASN A 145 -4.12 -1.64 -6.73
C ASN A 145 -3.45 -2.96 -6.31
N LEU A 146 -4.11 -3.78 -5.48
CA LEU A 146 -3.61 -5.11 -5.11
C LEU A 146 -3.26 -5.96 -6.35
N PHE A 147 -4.15 -6.07 -7.32
CA PHE A 147 -3.92 -6.85 -8.54
C PHE A 147 -2.84 -6.26 -9.45
N VAL A 148 -2.82 -4.94 -9.63
CA VAL A 148 -1.79 -4.24 -10.40
C VAL A 148 -0.40 -4.51 -9.83
N TYR A 149 -0.28 -4.46 -8.50
CA TYR A 149 0.98 -4.73 -7.82
C TYR A 149 1.33 -6.23 -7.85
N LEU A 150 0.40 -7.16 -7.63
CA LEU A 150 0.68 -8.59 -7.88
C LEU A 150 1.15 -8.86 -9.33
N GLY A 151 0.56 -8.15 -10.30
CA GLY A 151 1.02 -8.18 -11.69
C GLY A 151 2.44 -7.66 -11.87
N MET A 152 2.83 -6.60 -11.16
CA MET A 152 4.22 -6.11 -11.16
C MET A 152 5.22 -7.16 -10.66
N LEU A 153 4.89 -7.94 -9.62
CA LEU A 153 5.73 -9.07 -9.18
C LEU A 153 5.92 -10.08 -10.31
N PHE A 154 4.84 -10.47 -10.96
CA PHE A 154 4.88 -11.41 -12.08
C PHE A 154 5.75 -10.89 -13.24
N ILE A 155 5.58 -9.62 -13.61
CA ILE A 155 6.38 -8.94 -14.64
C ILE A 155 7.86 -8.88 -14.23
N ALA A 156 8.16 -8.61 -12.95
CA ALA A 156 9.54 -8.54 -12.46
C ALA A 156 10.25 -9.90 -12.44
N ILE A 157 9.51 -11.00 -12.23
CA ILE A 157 10.05 -12.36 -12.22
C ILE A 157 10.30 -12.86 -13.64
N ILE A 158 9.29 -12.76 -14.51
CA ILE A 158 9.36 -13.30 -15.89
C ILE A 158 10.18 -12.40 -16.81
N LYS A 159 10.21 -11.09 -16.54
CA LYS A 159 10.89 -10.07 -17.33
C LYS A 159 10.52 -10.12 -18.82
N PRO A 160 9.21 -10.05 -19.14
CA PRO A 160 8.77 -10.05 -20.53
C PRO A 160 9.40 -8.87 -21.30
N LEU A 161 9.59 -9.00 -22.60
CA LEU A 161 10.12 -7.93 -23.45
C LEU A 161 11.54 -7.47 -23.10
N GLN A 162 12.30 -8.27 -22.34
CA GLN A 162 13.74 -8.08 -22.21
C GLN A 162 14.40 -8.41 -23.56
N LYS A 163 15.12 -7.45 -24.13
CA LYS A 163 15.85 -7.68 -25.38
C LYS A 163 17.11 -8.50 -25.08
N THR A 164 17.13 -9.75 -25.50
CA THR A 164 18.33 -10.57 -25.62
C THR A 164 19.06 -10.16 -26.89
N THR A 165 19.96 -9.18 -26.77
CA THR A 165 21.04 -8.93 -27.75
C THR A 165 22.35 -9.38 -27.16
#